data_AF-A0A518IQ93-F1
#
_entry.id   AF-A0A518IQ93-F1
#
_cell.length_a   1.000
_cell.length_b   1.000
_cell.length_c   1.000
_cell.angle_alpha   90.00
_cell.angle_beta   90.00
_cell.angle_gamma   90.00
#
_symmetry.space_group_name_H-M   'P 1'
#
loop_
_entity.id
_entity.type
_entity.pdbx_description
1 polymer ?
#
loop_
_entity_poly.entity_id
_entity_poly.type
_entity_poly.pdbx_seq_one_letter_code
_entity_poly.pdbx_strand_id
1 'polypeptide(L)'
;MKSFQQTISMSSSLRSSKWNCLYAIQLATLAAMLAWTVFDPQFEPLVDALRRGSDSPIAALRSANVMFGAWRPSLFFVVIGLACVSLVGLFLGMLKGTVASRPVRSLRSLLMLTAVVALWCGLVTNHASLAWQGKRLRLVARVAELETIARPLRSDWPKEDGELPRIGPFMAYPFGDPTTMILLAPPTVSGGEICIAAIERCDDGAIKLQLGGSKAADWVEWHPESSEPESFVGGLQDSHHLRSHLRLGSGWFLVRYDA
;
A
#
# COMPACT_ATOMS: atom_id res chain seq x y z
N MET A 1 26.60 -35.07 45.59
CA MET A 1 25.24 -34.79 45.08
C MET A 1 24.93 -33.32 44.73
N LYS A 2 25.65 -32.30 45.25
CA LYS A 2 25.41 -30.88 44.88
C LYS A 2 25.84 -30.47 43.45
N SER A 3 26.75 -31.22 42.83
CA SER A 3 27.28 -30.92 41.47
C SER A 3 26.28 -31.23 40.34
N PHE A 4 25.33 -32.14 40.54
CA PHE A 4 24.40 -32.55 39.47
C PHE A 4 23.20 -31.59 39.28
N GLN A 5 22.87 -30.77 40.28
CA GLN A 5 21.79 -29.77 40.17
C GLN A 5 22.19 -28.51 39.39
N GLN A 6 23.48 -28.15 39.36
CA GLN A 6 23.96 -26.97 38.63
C GLN A 6 23.88 -27.13 37.11
N THR A 7 24.13 -28.33 36.58
CA THR A 7 24.08 -28.61 35.14
C THR A 7 22.65 -28.58 34.58
N ILE A 8 21.64 -28.94 35.38
CA ILE A 8 20.23 -28.93 34.96
C ILE A 8 19.70 -27.50 34.86
N SER A 9 20.09 -26.62 35.80
CA SER A 9 19.67 -25.22 35.81
C SER A 9 20.15 -24.44 34.57
N MET A 10 21.42 -24.62 34.15
CA MET A 10 21.97 -23.91 32.99
C MET A 10 21.32 -24.29 31.65
N SER A 11 20.84 -25.53 31.48
CA SER A 11 20.20 -25.94 30.23
C SER A 11 18.80 -25.31 30.02
N SER A 12 18.13 -24.94 31.11
CA SER A 12 16.74 -24.45 31.08
C SER A 12 16.63 -22.98 30.61
N SER A 13 17.63 -22.14 30.92
CA SER A 13 17.67 -20.73 30.53
C SER A 13 17.95 -20.54 29.03
N LEU A 14 18.88 -21.34 28.48
CA LEU A 14 19.24 -21.31 27.05
C LEU A 14 18.07 -21.69 26.15
N ARG A 15 17.22 -22.64 26.57
CA ARG A 15 16.07 -23.07 25.77
C ARG A 15 14.97 -22.00 25.74
N SER A 16 14.72 -21.28 26.84
CA SER A 16 13.73 -20.19 26.87
C SER A 16 14.12 -19.01 25.97
N SER A 17 15.42 -18.71 25.85
CA SER A 17 15.93 -17.61 25.03
C SER A 17 15.66 -17.81 23.53
N LYS A 18 15.81 -19.04 23.02
CA LYS A 18 15.61 -19.35 21.59
C LYS A 18 14.15 -19.14 21.13
N TRP A 19 13.18 -19.49 21.97
CA TRP A 19 11.76 -19.32 21.64
C TRP A 19 11.36 -17.85 21.55
N ASN A 20 11.82 -17.04 22.52
CA ASN A 20 11.58 -15.61 22.51
C ASN A 20 12.22 -14.95 21.26
N CYS A 21 13.37 -15.44 20.82
CA CYS A 21 14.01 -14.98 19.58
C CYS A 21 13.16 -15.26 18.34
N LEU A 22 12.58 -16.45 18.19
CA LEU A 22 11.72 -16.77 17.04
C LEU A 22 10.45 -15.92 17.00
N TYR A 23 9.81 -15.68 18.15
CA TYR A 23 8.67 -14.76 18.22
C TYR A 23 9.06 -13.31 17.92
N ALA A 24 10.22 -12.87 18.39
CA ALA A 24 10.73 -11.53 18.06
C ALA A 24 10.98 -11.38 16.55
N ILE A 25 11.54 -12.41 15.90
CA ILE A 25 11.72 -12.44 14.44
C ILE A 25 10.36 -12.34 13.74
N GLN A 26 9.35 -13.10 14.17
CA GLN A 26 8.00 -13.03 13.62
C GLN A 26 7.40 -11.62 13.72
N LEU A 27 7.42 -11.04 14.91
CA LEU A 27 6.91 -9.69 15.13
C LEU A 27 7.68 -8.65 14.31
N ALA A 28 9.01 -8.78 14.21
CA ALA A 28 9.84 -7.89 13.39
C ALA A 28 9.51 -8.02 11.90
N THR A 29 9.37 -9.25 11.38
CA THR A 29 8.98 -9.49 9.98
C THR A 29 7.58 -8.97 9.67
N LEU A 30 6.64 -9.12 10.61
CA LEU A 30 5.28 -8.62 10.46
C LEU A 30 5.23 -7.09 10.48
N ALA A 31 5.96 -6.46 11.42
CA ALA A 31 6.08 -5.01 11.48
C ALA A 31 6.76 -4.44 10.23
N ALA A 32 7.81 -5.11 9.72
CA ALA A 32 8.48 -4.74 8.48
C ALA A 32 7.52 -4.82 7.28
N MET A 33 6.75 -5.91 7.16
CA MET A 33 5.75 -6.05 6.09
C MET A 33 4.62 -5.03 6.18
N LEU A 34 4.16 -4.73 7.40
CA LEU A 34 3.15 -3.70 7.62
C LEU A 34 3.68 -2.32 7.22
N ALA A 35 4.88 -1.96 7.68
CA ALA A 35 5.53 -0.70 7.32
C ALA A 35 5.73 -0.63 5.79
N TRP A 36 6.18 -1.71 5.16
CA TRP A 36 6.36 -1.76 3.72
C TRP A 36 5.02 -1.54 2.98
N THR A 37 3.95 -2.22 3.39
CA THR A 37 2.61 -2.07 2.82
C THR A 37 2.10 -0.63 2.91
N VAL A 38 2.39 0.06 4.01
CA VAL A 38 1.92 1.43 4.27
C VAL A 38 2.75 2.48 3.54
N PHE A 39 4.08 2.32 3.52
CA PHE A 39 4.99 3.38 3.08
C PHE A 39 5.49 3.23 1.64
N ASP A 40 5.51 2.04 1.04
CA ASP A 40 5.99 1.88 -0.35
C ASP A 40 4.85 2.03 -1.37
N PRO A 41 4.90 3.00 -2.30
CA PRO A 41 3.92 3.14 -3.38
C PRO A 41 3.80 1.92 -4.28
N GLN A 42 4.89 1.17 -4.42
CA GLN A 42 5.01 0.07 -5.38
C GLN A 42 4.55 -1.27 -4.80
N PHE A 43 4.14 -1.32 -3.52
CA PHE A 43 3.75 -2.56 -2.86
C PHE A 43 2.52 -3.21 -3.51
N GLU A 44 1.43 -2.47 -3.69
CA GLU A 44 0.19 -2.98 -4.30
C GLU A 44 0.43 -3.45 -5.76
N PRO A 45 1.08 -2.66 -6.64
CA PRO A 45 1.48 -3.12 -7.97
C PRO A 45 2.35 -4.38 -7.98
N LEU A 46 3.31 -4.49 -7.04
CA LEU A 46 4.17 -5.65 -6.90
C LEU A 46 3.37 -6.90 -6.53
N VAL A 47 2.49 -6.80 -5.52
CA VAL A 47 1.64 -7.92 -5.09
C VAL A 47 0.68 -8.31 -6.21
N ASP A 48 0.09 -7.35 -6.91
CA ASP A 48 -0.78 -7.61 -8.07
C ASP A 48 -0.04 -8.27 -9.24
N ALA A 49 1.21 -7.88 -9.50
CA ALA A 49 2.05 -8.51 -10.51
C ALA A 49 2.38 -9.96 -10.14
N LEU A 50 2.74 -10.21 -8.88
CA LEU A 50 3.01 -11.56 -8.37
C LEU A 50 1.76 -12.44 -8.38
N ARG A 51 0.60 -11.87 -8.01
CA ARG A 51 -0.68 -12.58 -7.98
C ARG A 51 -1.15 -12.96 -9.39
N ARG A 52 -1.07 -12.04 -10.36
CA ARG A 52 -1.43 -12.31 -11.76
C ARG A 52 -0.51 -13.34 -12.42
N GLY A 53 0.75 -13.36 -12.00
CA GLY A 53 1.73 -14.31 -12.49
C GLY A 53 1.74 -15.66 -11.78
N SER A 54 0.70 -16.01 -11.01
CA SER A 54 0.59 -17.32 -10.34
C SER A 54 0.75 -18.49 -11.30
N ASP A 55 0.30 -18.33 -12.55
CA ASP A 55 0.33 -19.36 -13.58
C ASP A 55 1.75 -19.57 -14.15
N SER A 56 2.61 -18.56 -14.04
CA SER A 56 4.01 -18.61 -14.49
C SER A 56 4.92 -17.80 -13.56
N PRO A 57 5.27 -18.34 -12.37
CA PRO A 57 5.96 -17.57 -11.32
C PRO A 57 7.30 -16.98 -11.78
N ILE A 58 7.99 -17.65 -12.71
CA ILE A 58 9.25 -17.17 -13.29
C ILE A 58 9.01 -15.94 -14.17
N ALA A 59 7.94 -15.93 -14.97
CA ALA A 59 7.58 -14.79 -15.80
C ALA A 59 7.12 -13.60 -14.95
N ALA A 60 6.37 -13.87 -13.88
CA ALA A 60 5.97 -12.89 -12.86
C ALA A 60 7.18 -12.21 -12.21
N LEU A 61 8.18 -13.00 -11.82
CA LEU A 61 9.40 -12.49 -11.21
C LEU A 61 10.19 -11.63 -12.21
N ARG A 62 10.30 -12.09 -13.46
CA ARG A 62 11.01 -11.34 -14.50
C ARG A 62 10.32 -10.02 -14.79
N SER A 63 9.00 -9.99 -14.92
CA SER A 63 8.24 -8.76 -15.16
C SER A 63 8.34 -7.80 -13.97
N ALA A 64 8.23 -8.30 -12.74
CA ALA A 64 8.43 -7.51 -11.53
C ALA A 64 9.86 -6.93 -11.43
N ASN A 65 10.89 -7.71 -11.76
CA ASN A 65 12.27 -7.24 -11.77
C ASN A 65 12.50 -6.11 -12.79
N VAL A 66 11.88 -6.22 -13.97
CA VAL A 66 11.96 -5.17 -15.01
C VAL A 66 11.22 -3.91 -14.58
N MET A 67 10.05 -4.03 -13.96
CA MET A 67 9.23 -2.88 -13.54
C MET A 67 9.77 -2.18 -12.29
N PHE A 68 10.21 -2.93 -11.29
CA PHE A 68 10.48 -2.39 -9.94
C PHE A 68 11.96 -2.45 -9.54
N GLY A 69 12.81 -3.04 -10.39
CA GLY A 69 14.19 -3.39 -10.07
C GLY A 69 14.28 -4.70 -9.26
N ALA A 70 15.43 -5.37 -9.32
CA ALA A 70 15.60 -6.70 -8.68
C ALA A 70 15.60 -6.66 -7.14
N TRP A 71 15.93 -5.52 -6.53
CA TRP A 71 16.13 -5.42 -5.08
C TRP A 71 14.82 -5.56 -4.29
N ARG A 72 13.72 -4.96 -4.77
CA ARG A 72 12.39 -5.01 -4.11
C ARG A 72 11.82 -6.42 -4.03
N PRO A 73 11.60 -7.16 -5.14
CA PRO A 73 11.08 -8.51 -5.08
C PRO A 73 12.03 -9.42 -4.29
N SER A 74 13.35 -9.28 -4.43
CA SER A 74 14.31 -10.05 -3.63
C SER A 74 14.12 -9.84 -2.13
N LEU A 75 14.04 -8.58 -1.68
CA LEU A 75 13.80 -8.25 -0.29
C LEU A 75 12.44 -8.79 0.21
N PHE A 76 11.40 -8.75 -0.63
CA PHE A 76 10.09 -9.30 -0.32
C PHE A 76 10.18 -10.81 -0.05
N PHE A 77 10.82 -11.57 -0.93
CA PHE A 77 11.01 -13.01 -0.74
C PHE A 77 11.89 -13.35 0.46
N VAL A 78 12.90 -12.53 0.77
CA VAL A 78 13.73 -12.72 1.97
C VAL A 78 12.90 -12.56 3.24
N VAL A 79 12.08 -11.51 3.33
CA VAL A 79 11.24 -11.25 4.51
C VAL A 79 10.19 -12.36 4.67
N ILE A 80 9.50 -12.74 3.59
CA ILE A 80 8.53 -13.84 3.62
C ILE A 80 9.21 -15.17 3.95
N GLY A 81 10.39 -15.45 3.38
CA GLY A 81 11.16 -16.66 3.68
C GLY A 81 11.56 -16.74 5.15
N LEU A 82 12.03 -15.63 5.74
CA LEU A 82 12.37 -15.55 7.16
C LEU A 82 11.13 -15.78 8.05
N ALA A 83 9.98 -15.21 7.68
CA ALA A 83 8.70 -15.44 8.36
C ALA A 83 8.29 -16.92 8.27
N CYS A 84 8.35 -17.55 7.10
CA CYS A 84 8.00 -18.96 6.92
C CYS A 84 8.92 -19.89 7.72
N VAL A 85 10.24 -19.71 7.61
CA VAL A 85 11.24 -20.55 8.31
C VAL A 85 11.09 -20.44 9.82
N SER A 86 10.91 -19.23 10.35
CA SER A 86 10.71 -19.04 11.79
C SER A 86 9.36 -19.60 12.27
N LEU A 87 8.30 -19.55 11.46
CA LEU A 87 6.99 -20.13 11.78
C LEU A 87 7.05 -21.66 11.84
N VAL A 88 7.71 -22.28 10.85
CA VAL A 88 7.96 -23.73 10.82
C VAL A 88 8.82 -24.14 12.02
N GLY A 89 9.83 -23.35 12.38
CA GLY A 89 10.65 -23.56 13.57
C GLY A 89 9.83 -23.55 14.87
N LEU A 90 8.91 -22.59 15.03
CA LEU A 90 7.98 -22.54 16.16
C LEU A 90 7.08 -23.78 16.18
N PHE A 91 6.48 -24.14 15.04
CA PHE A 91 5.58 -25.30 14.93
C PHE A 91 6.28 -26.62 15.26
N LEU A 92 7.43 -26.90 14.64
CA LEU A 92 8.22 -28.12 14.89
C LEU A 92 8.76 -28.16 16.32
N GLY A 93 9.13 -27.00 16.88
CA GLY A 93 9.55 -26.89 18.26
C GLY A 93 8.45 -27.31 19.25
N MET A 94 7.19 -27.03 18.93
CA MET A 94 6.05 -27.41 19.78
C MET A 94 5.82 -28.92 19.73
N LEU A 95 5.92 -29.52 18.53
CA LEU A 95 5.75 -30.97 18.34
C LEU A 95 6.84 -31.79 19.05
N LYS A 96 8.07 -31.29 19.13
CA LYS A 96 9.21 -31.97 19.78
C LYS A 96 9.26 -31.82 21.31
N GLY A 97 8.27 -31.15 21.93
CA GLY A 97 8.21 -30.96 23.39
C GLY A 97 7.96 -32.27 24.16
N THR A 98 8.94 -32.69 24.96
CA THR A 98 8.87 -33.88 25.83
C THR A 98 7.75 -33.80 26.87
N VAL A 99 7.16 -34.95 27.21
CA VAL A 99 5.95 -35.15 28.06
C VAL A 99 5.99 -34.41 29.40
N ALA A 100 7.16 -34.13 29.96
CA ALA A 100 7.34 -33.58 31.31
C ALA A 100 7.14 -32.05 31.47
N SER A 101 6.82 -31.28 30.42
CA SER A 101 6.71 -29.80 30.49
C SER A 101 5.35 -29.23 30.06
N ARG A 102 4.30 -30.06 30.05
CA ARG A 102 3.12 -29.90 29.17
C ARG A 102 2.03 -28.86 29.53
N PRO A 103 1.50 -28.67 30.75
CA PRO A 103 0.16 -28.07 30.84
C PRO A 103 0.12 -26.55 30.64
N VAL A 104 0.93 -25.76 31.36
CA VAL A 104 0.78 -24.28 31.36
C VAL A 104 1.59 -23.59 30.24
N ARG A 105 2.71 -24.19 29.84
CA ARG A 105 3.59 -23.64 28.78
C ARG A 105 3.03 -23.92 27.37
N SER A 106 2.25 -24.98 27.21
CA SER A 106 1.66 -25.36 25.92
C SER A 106 0.52 -24.44 25.51
N LEU A 107 -0.40 -24.08 26.44
CA LEU A 107 -1.55 -23.25 26.09
C LEU A 107 -1.11 -21.83 25.69
N ARG A 108 -0.24 -21.19 26.50
CA ARG A 108 0.26 -19.85 26.19
C ARG A 108 1.02 -19.82 24.86
N SER A 109 1.87 -20.81 24.59
CA SER A 109 2.61 -20.89 23.33
C SER A 109 1.69 -21.15 22.14
N LEU A 110 0.67 -22.00 22.30
CA LEU A 110 -0.32 -22.24 21.27
C LEU A 110 -1.11 -20.96 20.95
N LEU A 111 -1.58 -20.24 21.98
CA LEU A 111 -2.29 -18.97 21.81
C LEU A 111 -1.41 -17.93 21.11
N MET A 112 -0.13 -17.83 21.49
CA MET A 112 0.81 -16.93 20.82
C MET A 112 1.03 -17.30 19.35
N LEU A 113 1.23 -18.59 19.04
CA LEU A 113 1.38 -19.05 17.67
C LEU A 113 0.12 -18.77 16.85
N THR A 114 -1.07 -19.11 17.37
CA THR A 114 -2.34 -18.83 16.72
C THR A 114 -2.53 -17.33 16.49
N ALA A 115 -2.16 -16.49 17.46
CA ALA A 115 -2.20 -15.03 17.29
C ALA A 115 -1.27 -14.55 16.17
N VAL A 116 -0.03 -15.06 16.10
CA VAL A 116 0.91 -14.72 15.03
C VAL A 116 0.37 -15.14 13.66
N VAL A 117 -0.17 -16.36 13.54
CA VAL A 117 -0.78 -16.85 12.29
C VAL A 117 -1.99 -15.99 11.91
N ALA A 118 -2.85 -15.66 12.87
CA ALA A 118 -4.01 -14.80 12.65
C ALA A 118 -3.60 -13.40 12.17
N LEU A 119 -2.53 -12.82 12.72
CA LEU A 119 -2.01 -11.53 12.28
C LEU A 119 -1.47 -11.58 10.84
N TRP A 120 -0.75 -12.64 10.47
CA TRP A 120 -0.31 -12.83 9.09
C TRP A 120 -1.48 -12.99 8.12
N CYS A 121 -2.47 -13.81 8.47
CA CYS A 121 -3.69 -13.95 7.68
C CYS A 121 -4.43 -12.62 7.57
N GLY A 122 -4.53 -11.86 8.67
CA GLY A 122 -5.11 -10.53 8.68
C GLY A 122 -4.40 -9.57 7.74
N LEU A 123 -3.06 -9.57 7.74
CA LEU A 123 -2.24 -8.77 6.84
C LEU A 123 -2.48 -9.17 5.37
N VAL A 124 -2.45 -10.46 5.05
CA VAL A 124 -2.67 -10.97 3.69
C VAL A 124 -4.07 -10.65 3.19
N THR A 125 -5.11 -10.77 4.02
CA THR A 125 -6.48 -10.46 3.62
C THR A 125 -6.72 -8.95 3.47
N ASN A 126 -6.11 -8.13 4.32
CA ASN A 126 -6.35 -6.68 4.37
C ASN A 126 -5.26 -5.83 3.72
N HIS A 127 -4.31 -6.43 2.99
CA HIS A 127 -3.18 -5.71 2.39
C HIS A 127 -3.63 -4.54 1.51
N ALA A 128 -4.69 -4.70 0.70
CA ALA A 128 -5.22 -3.65 -0.17
C ALA A 128 -5.81 -2.47 0.64
N SER A 129 -6.50 -2.75 1.75
CA SER A 129 -7.03 -1.71 2.64
C SER A 129 -5.91 -0.97 3.38
N LEU A 130 -4.86 -1.69 3.81
CA LEU A 130 -3.67 -1.10 4.42
C LEU A 130 -2.89 -0.23 3.44
N ALA A 131 -2.70 -0.70 2.20
CA ALA A 131 -2.07 0.08 1.14
C ALA A 131 -2.89 1.33 0.81
N TRP A 132 -4.22 1.24 0.83
CA TRP A 132 -5.14 2.37 0.65
C TRP A 132 -4.99 3.42 1.76
N GLN A 133 -4.96 3.00 3.03
CA GLN A 133 -4.67 3.91 4.14
C GLN A 133 -3.26 4.50 4.09
N GLY A 134 -2.26 3.72 3.65
CA GLY A 134 -0.91 4.18 3.43
C GLY A 134 -0.81 5.23 2.31
N LYS A 135 -1.59 5.07 1.24
CA LYS A 135 -1.72 6.07 0.17
C LYS A 135 -2.32 7.37 0.71
N ARG A 136 -3.39 7.29 1.51
CA ARG A 136 -3.95 8.45 2.22
C ARG A 136 -2.90 9.15 3.08
N LEU A 137 -2.18 8.43 3.94
CA LEU A 137 -1.20 9.03 4.85
C LEU A 137 -0.14 9.83 4.09
N ARG A 138 0.35 9.27 2.98
CA ARG A 138 1.32 9.94 2.11
C ARG A 138 0.73 11.16 1.42
N LEU A 139 -0.50 11.07 0.91
CA LEU A 139 -1.16 12.18 0.24
C LEU A 139 -1.52 13.33 1.19
N VAL A 140 -1.92 13.05 2.44
CA VAL A 140 -2.16 14.09 3.46
C VAL A 140 -0.95 14.99 3.62
N ALA A 141 0.26 14.41 3.65
CA ALA A 141 1.50 15.18 3.74
C ALA A 141 1.80 16.04 2.49
N ARG A 142 1.11 15.79 1.37
CA ARG A 142 1.33 16.43 0.06
C ARG A 142 0.15 17.27 -0.42
N VAL A 143 -0.91 17.41 0.38
CA VAL A 143 -2.08 18.24 0.05
C VAL A 143 -1.67 19.67 -0.31
N ALA A 144 -0.68 20.25 0.39
CA ALA A 144 -0.20 21.59 0.09
C ALA A 144 0.41 21.71 -1.33
N GLU A 145 1.10 20.67 -1.81
CA GLU A 145 1.69 20.63 -3.16
C GLU A 145 0.60 20.49 -4.22
N LEU A 146 -0.37 19.59 -4.00
CA LEU A 146 -1.55 19.40 -4.85
C LEU A 146 -2.40 20.68 -4.94
N GLU A 147 -2.52 21.41 -3.84
CA GLU A 147 -3.19 22.70 -3.77
C GLU A 147 -2.52 23.76 -4.66
N THR A 148 -1.19 23.73 -4.83
CA THR A 148 -0.53 24.65 -5.77
C THR A 148 -0.88 24.39 -7.24
N ILE A 149 -1.33 23.17 -7.56
CA ILE A 149 -1.75 22.76 -8.90
C ILE A 149 -3.23 23.08 -9.10
N ALA A 150 -4.09 22.68 -8.16
CA ALA A 150 -5.54 22.81 -8.33
C ALA A 150 -6.07 24.22 -8.09
N ARG A 151 -5.46 25.02 -7.20
CA ARG A 151 -6.00 26.34 -6.84
C ARG A 151 -6.16 27.29 -8.03
N PRO A 152 -5.16 27.47 -8.92
CA PRO A 152 -5.32 28.34 -10.09
C PRO A 152 -6.46 27.88 -11.01
N LEU A 153 -6.61 26.55 -11.17
CA LEU A 153 -7.62 25.94 -12.03
C LEU A 153 -9.07 26.16 -11.55
N ARG A 154 -9.27 26.44 -10.26
CA ARG A 154 -10.59 26.78 -9.71
C ARG A 154 -11.09 28.13 -10.22
N SER A 155 -10.19 29.09 -10.34
CA SER A 155 -10.52 30.46 -10.77
C SER A 155 -10.40 30.66 -12.27
N ASP A 156 -9.43 30.01 -12.90
CA ASP A 156 -9.08 30.22 -14.30
C ASP A 156 -8.84 28.87 -14.98
N TRP A 157 -9.92 28.35 -15.57
CA TRP A 157 -9.88 27.08 -16.28
C TRP A 157 -9.58 27.31 -17.76
N PRO A 158 -8.56 26.64 -18.33
CA PRO A 158 -8.15 26.87 -19.71
C PRO A 158 -9.22 26.43 -20.70
N LYS A 159 -9.50 27.28 -21.69
CA LYS A 159 -10.48 27.01 -22.75
C LYS A 159 -9.87 26.46 -24.04
N GLU A 160 -8.56 26.53 -24.15
CA GLU A 160 -7.78 26.15 -25.32
C GLU A 160 -6.55 25.36 -24.87
N ASP A 161 -5.96 24.60 -25.80
CA ASP A 161 -4.71 23.88 -25.59
C ASP A 161 -3.58 24.85 -25.20
N GLY A 162 -2.62 24.37 -24.42
CA GLY A 162 -1.52 25.23 -24.02
C GLY A 162 -0.57 24.58 -23.03
N GLU A 163 0.11 25.43 -22.27
CA GLU A 163 1.04 25.03 -21.22
C GLU A 163 0.77 25.85 -19.97
N LEU A 164 0.62 25.17 -18.82
CA LEU A 164 0.46 25.82 -17.53
C LEU A 164 1.69 25.61 -16.64
N PRO A 165 2.10 26.61 -15.84
CA PRO A 165 3.14 26.44 -14.84
C PRO A 165 2.83 25.26 -13.90
N ARG A 166 3.82 24.41 -13.62
CA ARG A 166 3.73 23.21 -12.74
C ARG A 166 2.91 22.03 -13.29
N ILE A 167 2.06 22.25 -14.28
CA ILE A 167 1.30 21.18 -14.94
C ILE A 167 2.01 20.73 -16.23
N GLY A 168 2.57 21.67 -16.97
CA GLY A 168 3.18 21.42 -18.28
C GLY A 168 2.18 21.51 -19.45
N PRO A 169 2.55 21.02 -20.63
CA PRO A 169 1.71 21.04 -21.82
C PRO A 169 0.49 20.13 -21.69
N PHE A 170 -0.67 20.60 -22.15
CA PHE A 170 -1.94 19.89 -22.08
C PHE A 170 -2.80 20.15 -23.32
N MET A 171 -3.77 19.25 -23.55
CA MET A 171 -4.89 19.46 -24.48
C MET A 171 -6.18 19.66 -23.68
N ALA A 172 -6.98 20.65 -24.07
CA ALA A 172 -8.28 20.95 -23.47
C ALA A 172 -9.38 20.17 -24.21
N TYR A 173 -10.19 19.41 -23.46
CA TYR A 173 -11.23 18.56 -24.02
C TYR A 173 -12.52 18.56 -23.16
N PRO A 174 -13.72 18.44 -23.74
CA PRO A 174 -14.01 18.49 -25.18
C PRO A 174 -13.83 19.89 -25.78
N PHE A 175 -13.75 19.98 -27.11
CA PHE A 175 -13.64 21.26 -27.80
C PHE A 175 -14.88 22.13 -27.57
N GLY A 176 -14.67 23.43 -27.30
CA GLY A 176 -15.73 24.42 -27.09
C GLY A 176 -16.08 24.66 -25.62
N ASP A 177 -16.24 23.58 -24.85
CA ASP A 177 -16.50 23.64 -23.41
C ASP A 177 -15.66 22.59 -22.66
N PRO A 178 -14.34 22.83 -22.53
CA PRO A 178 -13.43 21.82 -22.00
C PRO A 178 -13.64 21.63 -20.51
N THR A 179 -13.81 20.38 -20.10
CA THR A 179 -13.93 19.95 -18.69
C THR A 179 -12.78 19.05 -18.26
N THR A 180 -11.91 18.65 -19.19
CA THR A 180 -10.77 17.76 -18.99
C THR A 180 -9.51 18.34 -19.63
N MET A 181 -8.40 18.23 -18.91
CA MET A 181 -7.06 18.50 -19.41
C MET A 181 -6.30 17.17 -19.53
N ILE A 182 -5.98 16.81 -20.77
CA ILE A 182 -5.15 15.65 -21.08
C ILE A 182 -3.69 16.12 -21.04
N LEU A 183 -2.92 15.62 -20.07
CA LEU A 183 -1.56 16.09 -19.85
C LEU A 183 -0.60 15.38 -20.81
N LEU A 184 0.12 16.15 -21.62
CA LEU A 184 1.07 15.62 -22.60
C LEU A 184 2.42 15.26 -21.95
N ALA A 185 2.75 15.96 -20.86
CA ALA A 185 3.88 15.64 -19.99
C ALA A 185 3.39 15.59 -18.53
N PRO A 186 2.99 14.41 -18.04
CA PRO A 186 2.47 14.23 -16.69
C PRO A 186 3.40 14.82 -15.62
N PRO A 187 2.97 15.83 -14.85
CA PRO A 187 3.80 16.41 -13.81
C PRO A 187 3.96 15.40 -12.68
N THR A 188 5.16 15.40 -12.10
CA THR A 188 5.46 14.60 -10.91
C THR A 188 5.45 15.47 -9.67
N VAL A 189 4.65 15.08 -8.69
CA VAL A 189 4.57 15.67 -7.36
C VAL A 189 5.48 14.85 -6.43
N SER A 190 6.13 15.53 -5.48
CA SER A 190 6.98 14.89 -4.46
C SER A 190 8.18 14.11 -5.01
N GLY A 191 8.87 14.65 -6.02
CA GLY A 191 10.11 14.06 -6.54
C GLY A 191 9.92 12.76 -7.33
N GLY A 192 8.73 12.54 -7.90
CA GLY A 192 8.46 11.38 -8.76
C GLY A 192 7.50 10.34 -8.17
N GLU A 193 7.05 10.49 -6.93
CA GLU A 193 6.21 9.49 -6.26
C GLU A 193 4.75 9.52 -6.72
N ILE A 194 4.25 10.71 -7.07
CA ILE A 194 2.88 10.92 -7.53
C ILE A 194 2.97 11.50 -8.93
N CYS A 195 2.32 10.85 -9.89
CA CYS A 195 2.19 11.33 -11.27
C CYS A 195 0.74 11.71 -11.49
N ILE A 196 0.46 12.84 -12.13
CA ILE A 196 -0.91 13.25 -12.49
C ILE A 196 -1.09 12.95 -13.98
N ALA A 197 -2.03 12.08 -14.32
CA ALA A 197 -2.26 11.66 -15.71
C ALA A 197 -3.24 12.59 -16.45
N ALA A 198 -4.28 13.03 -15.75
CA ALA A 198 -5.32 13.92 -16.26
C ALA A 198 -5.86 14.81 -15.14
N ILE A 199 -6.45 15.94 -15.51
CA ILE A 199 -7.14 16.84 -14.59
C ILE A 199 -8.54 17.10 -15.13
N GLU A 200 -9.56 16.94 -14.30
CA GLU A 200 -10.94 17.20 -14.68
C GLU A 200 -11.57 18.24 -13.75
N ARG A 201 -12.51 19.01 -14.31
CA ARG A 201 -13.35 19.95 -13.60
C ARG A 201 -14.81 19.54 -13.73
N CYS A 202 -15.49 19.50 -12.61
CA CYS A 202 -16.94 19.30 -12.56
C CYS A 202 -17.70 20.63 -12.49
N ASP A 203 -18.99 20.57 -12.82
CA ASP A 203 -19.88 21.73 -12.87
C ASP A 203 -20.04 22.41 -11.50
N ASP A 204 -19.91 21.63 -10.41
CA ASP A 204 -19.92 22.12 -9.04
C ASP A 204 -18.62 22.84 -8.64
N GLY A 205 -17.63 22.87 -9.52
CA GLY A 205 -16.31 23.46 -9.30
C GLY A 205 -15.29 22.52 -8.66
N ALA A 206 -15.62 21.23 -8.46
CA ALA A 206 -14.64 20.26 -8.02
C ALA A 206 -13.50 20.10 -9.05
N ILE A 207 -12.28 19.88 -8.55
CA ILE A 207 -11.09 19.63 -9.37
C ILE A 207 -10.58 18.24 -9.05
N LYS A 208 -10.53 17.38 -10.06
CA LYS A 208 -10.18 15.97 -9.94
C LYS A 208 -8.84 15.71 -10.61
N LEU A 209 -7.88 15.17 -9.87
CA LEU A 209 -6.53 14.85 -10.36
C LEU A 209 -6.40 13.33 -10.47
N GLN A 210 -6.36 12.80 -11.68
CA GLN A 210 -6.18 11.36 -11.89
C GLN A 210 -4.74 10.96 -11.58
N LEU A 211 -4.55 9.99 -10.69
CA LEU A 211 -3.23 9.49 -10.35
C LEU A 211 -2.73 8.50 -11.41
N GLY A 212 -1.53 8.75 -11.92
CA GLY A 212 -0.79 7.86 -12.80
C GLY A 212 -0.37 6.57 -12.08
N GLY A 213 -0.31 5.47 -12.84
CA GLY A 213 0.06 4.14 -12.35
C GLY A 213 -0.64 3.03 -13.13
N SER A 214 -0.37 1.77 -12.78
CA SER A 214 -0.89 0.60 -13.52
C SER A 214 -2.41 0.41 -13.44
N LYS A 215 -3.10 1.24 -12.65
CA LYS A 215 -4.55 1.28 -12.50
C LYS A 215 -4.94 2.75 -12.34
N ALA A 216 -5.32 3.41 -13.44
CA ALA A 216 -5.74 4.83 -13.49
C ALA A 216 -7.12 5.08 -12.81
N ALA A 217 -7.42 4.30 -11.77
CA ALA A 217 -8.69 4.27 -11.06
C ALA A 217 -8.66 5.12 -9.78
N ASP A 218 -7.48 5.57 -9.36
CA ASP A 218 -7.30 6.36 -8.14
C ASP A 218 -7.14 7.84 -8.50
N TRP A 219 -7.85 8.68 -7.76
CA TRP A 219 -7.95 10.11 -8.00
C TRP A 219 -7.73 10.87 -6.70
N VAL A 220 -7.28 12.12 -6.82
CA VAL A 220 -7.23 13.07 -5.72
C VAL A 220 -8.08 14.26 -6.09
N GLU A 221 -9.14 14.47 -5.31
CA GLU A 221 -10.20 15.40 -5.66
C GLU A 221 -10.29 16.48 -4.62
N TRP A 222 -10.37 17.73 -5.08
CA TRP A 222 -10.77 18.85 -4.25
C TRP A 222 -12.23 19.18 -4.52
N HIS A 223 -13.01 19.33 -3.46
CA HIS A 223 -14.40 19.74 -3.52
C HIS A 223 -14.63 21.04 -2.72
N PRO A 224 -15.58 21.90 -3.15
CA PRO A 224 -16.08 22.99 -2.32
C PRO A 224 -16.77 22.47 -1.05
N GLU A 225 -16.97 23.35 -0.05
CA GLU A 225 -17.41 22.95 1.31
C GLU A 225 -18.74 22.18 1.38
N SER A 226 -19.57 22.26 0.35
CA SER A 226 -20.89 21.60 0.26
C SER A 226 -20.92 20.40 -0.69
N SER A 227 -19.79 19.97 -1.24
CA SER A 227 -19.69 18.87 -2.20
C SER A 227 -18.81 17.74 -1.66
N GLU A 228 -19.11 16.51 -2.10
CA GLU A 228 -18.35 15.30 -1.79
C GLU A 228 -18.11 14.49 -3.08
N PRO A 229 -17.12 13.57 -3.10
CA PRO A 229 -16.89 12.72 -4.25
C PRO A 229 -18.12 11.88 -4.60
N GLU A 230 -18.50 11.88 -5.86
CA GLU A 230 -19.58 11.07 -6.41
C GLU A 230 -19.16 10.39 -7.72
N SER A 231 -20.02 9.48 -8.20
CA SER A 231 -19.85 8.87 -9.53
C SER A 231 -20.10 9.92 -10.59
N PHE A 232 -19.32 9.90 -11.68
CA PHE A 232 -19.41 10.91 -12.73
C PHE A 232 -19.10 10.33 -14.11
N VAL A 233 -19.41 11.09 -15.15
CA VAL A 233 -18.96 10.81 -16.52
C VAL A 233 -17.85 11.80 -16.83
N GLY A 234 -16.66 11.30 -17.13
CA GLY A 234 -15.50 12.14 -17.43
C GLY A 234 -15.64 12.87 -18.76
N GLY A 235 -14.78 13.86 -19.00
CA GLY A 235 -14.84 14.63 -20.25
C GLY A 235 -14.64 13.78 -21.50
N LEU A 236 -13.95 12.63 -21.38
CA LEU A 236 -13.77 11.63 -22.43
C LEU A 236 -14.98 10.68 -22.63
N GLN A 237 -16.10 10.94 -21.94
CA GLN A 237 -17.32 10.11 -21.93
C GLN A 237 -17.14 8.74 -21.23
N ASP A 238 -16.07 8.57 -20.46
CA ASP A 238 -15.85 7.38 -19.63
C ASP A 238 -16.68 7.48 -18.34
N SER A 239 -17.34 6.38 -17.96
CA SER A 239 -18.14 6.32 -16.73
C SER A 239 -17.27 5.90 -15.55
N HIS A 240 -17.26 6.72 -14.50
CA HIS A 240 -16.50 6.48 -13.28
C HIS A 240 -17.45 6.22 -12.11
N HIS A 241 -17.60 4.96 -11.72
CA HIS A 241 -18.45 4.56 -10.60
C HIS A 241 -17.67 4.61 -9.29
N LEU A 242 -18.14 5.42 -8.34
CA LEU A 242 -17.47 5.62 -7.06
C LEU A 242 -17.47 4.31 -6.27
N ARG A 243 -16.27 3.82 -5.96
CA ARG A 243 -16.10 2.61 -5.13
C ARG A 243 -15.83 2.96 -3.68
N SER A 244 -14.93 3.93 -3.44
CA SER A 244 -14.56 4.35 -2.10
C SER A 244 -13.85 5.69 -2.11
N HIS A 245 -14.00 6.47 -1.05
CA HIS A 245 -13.26 7.71 -0.84
C HIS A 245 -12.77 7.83 0.60
N LEU A 246 -11.71 8.61 0.81
CA LEU A 246 -11.18 8.97 2.13
C LEU A 246 -10.84 10.46 2.17
N ARG A 247 -11.22 11.13 3.26
CA ARG A 247 -10.89 12.54 3.46
C ARG A 247 -9.40 12.74 3.79
N LEU A 248 -8.78 13.67 3.08
CA LEU A 248 -7.40 14.14 3.30
C LEU A 248 -7.36 15.41 4.14
N GLY A 249 -8.37 16.28 4.02
CA GLY A 249 -8.50 17.54 4.75
C GLY A 249 -8.69 18.74 3.80
N SER A 250 -9.23 19.86 4.29
CA SER A 250 -9.39 21.10 3.50
C SER A 250 -10.10 20.93 2.14
N GLY A 251 -11.15 20.12 2.10
CA GLY A 251 -11.91 19.80 0.88
C GLY A 251 -11.27 18.74 -0.01
N TRP A 252 -10.10 18.19 0.37
CA TRP A 252 -9.42 17.16 -0.39
C TRP A 252 -9.83 15.74 0.01
N PHE A 253 -9.96 14.89 -1.00
CA PHE A 253 -10.31 13.48 -0.90
C PHE A 253 -9.37 12.63 -1.76
N LEU A 254 -9.05 11.44 -1.27
CA LEU A 254 -8.48 10.36 -2.07
C LEU A 254 -9.65 9.46 -2.48
N VAL A 255 -9.82 9.25 -3.78
CA VAL A 255 -11.00 8.61 -4.36
C VAL A 255 -10.57 7.45 -5.24
N ARG A 256 -11.36 6.36 -5.22
CA ARG A 256 -11.18 5.21 -6.09
C ARG A 256 -12.49 4.94 -6.83
N TYR A 257 -12.38 4.87 -8.14
CA TYR A 257 -13.45 4.48 -9.04
C TYR A 257 -13.27 3.03 -9.51
N ASP A 258 -14.34 2.42 -9.98
CA ASP A 258 -14.22 1.20 -10.79
C ASP A 258 -13.79 1.58 -12.21
N ALA A 259 -13.04 0.66 -12.83
CA ALA A 259 -12.53 0.79 -14.20
C ALA A 259 -13.41 0.02 -15.18
#